data_AF-A0AAN4ZPP6-F1
#
_entry.id   AF-A0AAN4ZPP6-F1
#
_cell.length_a   1.000
_cell.length_b   1.000
_cell.length_c   1.000
_cell.angle_alpha   90.00
_cell.angle_beta   90.00
_cell.angle_gamma   90.00
#
_symmetry.space_group_name_H-M   'P 1'
#
loop_
_entity.id
_entity.type
_entity.pdbx_description
1 polymer ?
#
loop_
_entity_poly.entity_id
_entity_poly.type
_entity_poly.pdbx_seq_one_letter_code
_entity_poly.pdbx_strand_id
1 'polypeptide(L)'
;RIYYSQVFFDFVLNLNGMSDLPSVHVEDAPEGSEKSKKDDVDIYQLLRTPADINQEKEYAWLQQVRTMQVLERVMSSVRAVGRQLFLGNKMDSRFGVEQEEAKTLRLELIDGKHVNDKMKAVVSLLADNVIQFEITFKHSKSPGGFYRGVAQPQVQWKLAQLQEFGNYIGRASFLLAECNDRAKVIFANKKWDKAAGALIHQSLVEARNALVAANLAVQIPRKRGLKELYNFVPTKKFNPPLPGDKAVSVYMSGPRVFCAVYTVPLDKSAKDQTIQSVLIEAIVPGMPQILARLTSSLRTLQEFLNELEALKSRIP
;
A
#
# COMPACT_ATOMS: atom_id res chain seq x y z
N ARG A 1 -15.15 -0.79 -17.73
CA ARG A 1 -14.09 -0.06 -16.98
C ARG A 1 -13.53 -0.82 -15.77
N ILE A 2 -13.85 -2.12 -15.59
CA ILE A 2 -13.32 -3.01 -14.54
C ILE A 2 -11.98 -3.68 -14.96
N TYR A 3 -11.62 -3.62 -16.25
CA TYR A 3 -10.48 -4.32 -16.83
C TYR A 3 -9.10 -3.93 -16.27
N TYR A 4 -8.88 -2.65 -15.91
CA TYR A 4 -7.60 -2.24 -15.30
C TYR A 4 -7.43 -2.74 -13.86
N SER A 5 -8.53 -3.02 -13.15
CA SER A 5 -8.50 -3.55 -11.79
C SER A 5 -8.23 -5.05 -11.79
N GLN A 6 -8.80 -5.81 -12.73
CA GLN A 6 -8.67 -7.27 -12.74
C GLN A 6 -7.26 -7.72 -13.18
N VAL A 7 -6.77 -7.22 -14.32
CA VAL A 7 -5.42 -7.56 -14.84
C VAL A 7 -4.32 -7.17 -13.84
N PHE A 8 -4.55 -6.10 -13.07
CA PHE A 8 -3.61 -5.66 -12.04
C PHE A 8 -3.76 -6.46 -10.73
N PHE A 9 -4.98 -6.86 -10.35
CA PHE A 9 -5.21 -7.74 -9.22
C PHE A 9 -4.57 -9.12 -9.45
N ASP A 10 -4.67 -9.65 -10.67
CA ASP A 10 -4.00 -10.89 -11.08
C ASP A 10 -2.47 -10.72 -11.10
N PHE A 11 -1.96 -9.54 -11.49
CA PHE A 11 -0.53 -9.22 -11.37
C PHE A 11 -0.06 -9.19 -9.90
N VAL A 12 -0.81 -8.58 -8.99
CA VAL A 12 -0.44 -8.51 -7.55
C VAL A 12 -0.62 -9.85 -6.84
N LEU A 13 -1.61 -10.66 -7.19
CA LEU A 13 -1.78 -12.02 -6.66
C LEU A 13 -0.64 -12.94 -7.13
N ASN A 14 -0.19 -12.83 -8.37
CA ASN A 14 0.99 -13.56 -8.85
C ASN A 14 2.29 -13.18 -8.10
N LEU A 15 2.37 -12.00 -7.49
CA LEU A 15 3.53 -11.57 -6.70
C LEU A 15 3.59 -12.15 -5.27
N ASN A 16 2.51 -12.78 -4.79
CA ASN A 16 2.37 -13.35 -3.44
C ASN A 16 2.51 -14.89 -3.39
N GLY A 17 2.70 -15.57 -4.53
CA GLY A 17 2.68 -17.03 -4.62
C GLY A 17 3.92 -17.79 -4.11
N MET A 18 4.86 -17.13 -3.42
CA MET A 18 6.10 -17.77 -2.95
C MET A 18 6.52 -17.22 -1.57
N SER A 19 5.90 -17.72 -0.50
CA SER A 19 6.46 -17.57 0.85
C SER A 19 5.91 -18.65 1.79
N ASP A 20 6.46 -19.85 1.71
CA ASP A 20 6.40 -20.84 2.80
C ASP A 20 7.84 -21.26 3.13
N LEU A 21 8.32 -20.86 4.31
CA LEU A 21 9.48 -21.46 4.95
C LEU A 21 9.17 -21.64 6.44
N PRO A 22 9.38 -22.84 7.02
CA PRO A 22 9.10 -23.12 8.42
C PRO A 22 10.21 -22.60 9.34
N SER A 23 9.79 -22.16 10.52
CA SER A 23 10.64 -21.77 11.66
C SER A 23 11.38 -22.97 12.24
N VAL A 24 12.69 -22.85 12.49
CA VAL A 24 13.49 -23.85 13.22
C VAL A 24 13.94 -23.27 14.56
N HIS A 25 13.66 -24.02 15.62
CA HIS A 25 14.05 -23.78 17.01
C HIS A 25 15.57 -23.86 17.21
N VAL A 26 16.08 -23.01 18.10
CA VAL A 26 17.47 -23.01 18.59
C VAL A 26 17.53 -23.93 19.82
N GLU A 27 18.35 -24.97 19.76
CA GLU A 27 18.80 -25.73 20.94
C GLU A 27 20.30 -25.49 21.18
N ASP A 28 20.65 -25.47 22.47
CA ASP A 28 21.90 -25.03 23.05
C ASP A 28 23.13 -25.90 22.72
N ALA A 29 24.30 -25.25 22.68
CA ALA A 29 25.62 -25.86 22.46
C ALA A 29 26.27 -26.34 23.78
N PRO A 30 27.20 -27.30 23.73
CA PRO A 30 28.25 -27.43 24.73
C PRO A 30 29.64 -27.03 24.19
N GLU A 31 30.42 -26.45 25.09
CA GLU A 31 31.81 -26.00 24.92
C GLU A 31 32.80 -27.15 24.68
N GLY A 32 33.87 -26.83 23.94
CA GLY A 32 35.19 -27.44 24.15
C GLY A 32 35.82 -28.12 22.94
N SER A 33 36.75 -27.44 22.27
CA SER A 33 38.18 -27.81 22.21
C SER A 33 38.89 -27.15 21.02
N GLU A 34 39.97 -26.41 21.33
CA GLU A 34 40.96 -25.97 20.35
C GLU A 34 41.67 -27.17 19.72
N LYS A 35 41.71 -27.23 18.38
CA LYS A 35 42.85 -27.78 17.63
C LYS A 35 42.73 -27.49 16.12
N SER A 36 43.87 -27.06 15.56
CA SER A 36 44.26 -27.23 14.15
C SER A 36 43.50 -26.40 13.10
N LYS A 37 44.03 -25.21 12.78
CA LYS A 37 43.89 -24.61 11.44
C LYS A 37 44.51 -25.56 10.42
N LYS A 38 43.67 -26.40 9.81
CA LYS A 38 43.95 -27.06 8.55
C LYS A 38 43.21 -26.24 7.50
N ASP A 39 43.91 -25.79 6.48
CA ASP A 39 43.32 -25.17 5.30
C ASP A 39 42.42 -26.21 4.63
N ASP A 40 41.15 -26.27 5.04
CA ASP A 40 40.10 -26.92 4.27
C ASP A 40 39.93 -26.08 3.01
N VAL A 41 40.72 -26.41 2.00
CA VAL A 41 40.49 -25.97 0.63
C VAL A 41 39.12 -26.51 0.27
N ASP A 42 38.14 -25.62 0.31
CA ASP A 42 36.77 -25.88 -0.08
C ASP A 42 36.80 -26.55 -1.46
N ILE A 43 36.55 -27.86 -1.49
CA ILE A 43 36.67 -28.72 -2.68
C ILE A 43 35.80 -28.20 -3.83
N TYR A 44 34.77 -27.43 -3.51
CA TYR A 44 33.93 -26.73 -4.47
C TYR A 44 34.66 -25.58 -5.19
N GLN A 45 35.67 -24.95 -4.57
CA GLN A 45 36.54 -23.97 -5.26
C GLN A 45 37.46 -24.63 -6.29
N LEU A 46 37.89 -25.87 -6.06
CA LEU A 46 38.73 -26.64 -7.00
C LEU A 46 37.96 -27.15 -8.22
N LEU A 47 36.63 -27.24 -8.12
CA LEU A 47 35.73 -27.71 -9.20
C LEU A 47 35.11 -26.59 -10.03
N ARG A 48 35.41 -25.31 -9.74
CA ARG A 48 34.85 -24.19 -10.49
C ARG A 48 35.37 -24.16 -11.92
N THR A 49 34.45 -24.09 -12.87
CA THR A 49 34.78 -23.82 -14.25
C THR A 49 35.04 -22.32 -14.45
N PRO A 50 35.81 -21.93 -15.49
CA PRO A 50 35.92 -20.53 -15.89
C PRO A 50 34.56 -19.87 -16.18
N ALA A 51 33.54 -20.66 -16.57
CA ALA A 51 32.18 -20.17 -16.78
C ALA A 51 31.52 -19.75 -15.45
N ASP A 52 31.69 -20.52 -14.38
CA ASP A 52 31.14 -20.20 -13.05
C ASP A 52 31.74 -18.89 -12.51
N ILE A 53 33.05 -18.71 -12.67
CA ILE A 53 33.76 -17.49 -12.29
C ILE A 53 33.26 -16.28 -13.10
N ASN A 54 32.99 -16.46 -14.39
CA ASN A 54 32.47 -15.38 -15.24
C ASN A 54 31.02 -15.01 -14.87
N GLN A 55 30.18 -15.97 -14.51
CA GLN A 55 28.81 -15.71 -14.05
C GLN A 55 28.77 -14.98 -12.70
N GLU A 56 29.65 -15.32 -11.76
CA GLU A 56 29.78 -14.58 -10.51
C GLU A 56 30.23 -13.13 -10.73
N LYS A 57 31.18 -12.91 -11.66
CA LYS A 57 31.60 -11.56 -12.06
C LYS A 57 30.48 -10.78 -12.74
N GLU A 58 29.69 -11.42 -13.59
CA GLU A 58 28.52 -10.80 -14.24
C GLU A 58 27.44 -10.43 -13.21
N TYR A 59 27.19 -11.31 -12.23
CA TYR A 59 26.27 -11.07 -11.13
C TYR A 59 26.73 -9.89 -10.25
N ALA A 60 28.00 -9.88 -9.84
CA ALA A 60 28.59 -8.78 -9.08
C ALA A 60 28.56 -7.46 -9.87
N TRP A 61 28.82 -7.51 -11.17
CA TRP A 61 28.77 -6.34 -12.04
C TRP A 61 27.35 -5.79 -12.18
N LEU A 62 26.35 -6.65 -12.43
CA LEU A 62 24.95 -6.22 -12.53
C LEU A 62 24.49 -5.55 -11.23
N GLN A 63 24.83 -6.16 -10.09
CA GLN A 63 24.55 -5.59 -8.78
C GLN A 63 25.20 -4.23 -8.60
N GLN A 64 26.48 -4.11 -8.94
CA GLN A 64 27.22 -2.86 -8.80
C GLN A 64 26.62 -1.73 -9.65
N VAL A 65 26.29 -2.01 -10.91
CA VAL A 65 25.84 -0.99 -11.87
C VAL A 65 24.37 -0.64 -11.69
N ARG A 66 23.51 -1.65 -11.53
CA ARG A 66 22.06 -1.47 -11.63
C ARG A 66 21.39 -1.20 -10.29
N THR A 67 21.91 -1.72 -9.18
CA THR A 67 21.32 -1.50 -7.84
C THR A 67 21.15 -0.02 -7.52
N MET A 68 22.22 0.76 -7.71
CA MET A 68 22.20 2.20 -7.39
C MET A 68 21.21 2.97 -8.28
N GLN A 69 21.12 2.62 -9.56
CA GLN A 69 20.19 3.25 -10.50
C GLN A 69 18.73 2.93 -10.14
N VAL A 70 18.45 1.67 -9.81
CA VAL A 70 17.10 1.22 -9.40
C VAL A 70 16.71 1.87 -8.08
N LEU A 71 17.60 1.88 -7.09
CA LEU A 71 17.37 2.53 -5.81
C LEU A 71 17.09 4.02 -5.98
N GLU A 72 17.90 4.76 -6.72
CA GLU A 72 17.68 6.19 -6.94
C GLU A 72 16.31 6.45 -7.60
N ARG A 73 15.96 5.66 -8.63
CA ARG A 73 14.66 5.79 -9.31
C ARG A 73 13.48 5.48 -8.39
N VAL A 74 13.56 4.40 -7.61
CA VAL A 74 12.48 4.01 -6.69
C VAL A 74 12.38 5.00 -5.51
N MET A 75 13.50 5.41 -4.92
CA MET A 75 13.56 6.40 -3.85
C MET A 75 13.01 7.76 -4.32
N SER A 76 13.39 8.23 -5.51
CA SER A 76 12.86 9.47 -6.09
C SER A 76 11.33 9.41 -6.27
N SER A 77 10.81 8.28 -6.73
CA SER A 77 9.36 8.07 -6.82
C SER A 77 8.68 8.08 -5.45
N VAL A 78 9.22 7.36 -4.46
CA VAL A 78 8.67 7.29 -3.10
C VAL A 78 8.72 8.67 -2.42
N ARG A 79 9.80 9.44 -2.64
CA ARG A 79 9.91 10.85 -2.22
C ARG A 79 8.78 11.70 -2.79
N ALA A 80 8.50 11.58 -4.09
CA ALA A 80 7.44 12.33 -4.74
C ALA A 80 6.05 11.94 -4.21
N VAL A 81 5.79 10.66 -3.95
CA VAL A 81 4.56 10.19 -3.27
C VAL A 81 4.46 10.80 -1.87
N GLY A 82 5.55 10.79 -1.11
CA GLY A 82 5.65 11.37 0.21
C GLY A 82 5.25 12.84 0.28
N ARG A 83 5.80 13.65 -0.63
CA ARG A 83 5.46 15.09 -0.75
C ARG A 83 3.99 15.30 -1.07
N GLN A 84 3.46 14.57 -2.05
CA GLN A 84 2.07 14.73 -2.49
C GLN A 84 1.05 14.35 -1.41
N LEU A 85 1.43 13.49 -0.46
CA LEU A 85 0.58 13.03 0.63
C LEU A 85 0.93 13.65 1.99
N PHE A 86 1.81 14.66 2.03
CA PHE A 86 2.23 15.33 3.26
C PHE A 86 2.78 14.36 4.33
N LEU A 87 3.59 13.38 3.91
CA LEU A 87 4.10 12.29 4.78
C LEU A 87 5.47 12.60 5.41
N GLY A 88 5.89 13.87 5.48
CA GLY A 88 7.22 14.25 5.98
C GLY A 88 7.51 13.72 7.39
N ASN A 89 6.51 13.64 8.26
CA ASN A 89 6.63 13.11 9.62
C ASN A 89 6.66 11.57 9.71
N LYS A 90 6.32 10.85 8.64
CA LYS A 90 6.30 9.37 8.59
C LYS A 90 7.48 8.80 7.80
N MET A 91 8.12 9.61 6.98
CA MET A 91 9.19 9.17 6.09
C MET A 91 10.56 9.28 6.74
N ASP A 92 11.49 8.45 6.26
CA ASP A 92 12.89 8.54 6.63
C ASP A 92 13.49 9.91 6.25
N SER A 93 14.22 10.55 7.16
CA SER A 93 14.76 11.90 6.97
C SER A 93 15.73 11.99 5.77
N ARG A 94 16.39 10.89 5.40
CA ARG A 94 17.27 10.80 4.21
C ARG A 94 16.52 11.03 2.89
N PHE A 95 15.19 10.98 2.89
CA PHE A 95 14.37 11.35 1.74
C PHE A 95 14.22 12.86 1.55
N GLY A 96 14.50 13.70 2.54
CA GLY A 96 14.37 15.16 2.42
C GLY A 96 12.95 15.59 2.02
N VAL A 97 11.95 14.98 2.67
CA VAL A 97 10.54 15.39 2.56
C VAL A 97 10.24 16.28 3.76
N GLU A 98 10.01 17.56 3.51
CA GLU A 98 9.72 18.53 4.56
C GLU A 98 8.36 18.22 5.21
N GLN A 99 8.25 18.59 6.49
CA GLN A 99 7.00 18.50 7.22
C GLN A 99 6.13 19.70 6.85
N GLU A 100 5.31 19.52 5.81
CA GLU A 100 4.29 20.48 5.42
C GLU A 100 2.95 20.16 6.10
N GLU A 101 2.17 21.20 6.44
CA GLU A 101 0.82 21.02 6.93
C GLU A 101 -0.11 20.54 5.80
N ALA A 102 -0.85 19.47 6.09
CA ALA A 102 -1.82 18.94 5.14
C ALA A 102 -2.92 19.97 4.86
N LYS A 103 -3.27 20.12 3.58
CA LYS A 103 -4.37 20.99 3.16
C LYS A 103 -5.70 20.26 3.22
N THR A 104 -6.76 20.97 3.57
CA THR A 104 -8.12 20.42 3.49
C THR A 104 -8.51 20.21 2.03
N LEU A 105 -8.92 18.98 1.72
CA LEU A 105 -9.42 18.58 0.42
C LEU A 105 -10.92 18.33 0.50
N ARG A 106 -11.71 19.17 -0.17
CA ARG A 106 -13.18 19.02 -0.28
C ARG A 106 -13.50 18.17 -1.52
N LEU A 107 -14.13 17.01 -1.31
CA LEU A 107 -14.56 16.09 -2.37
C LEU A 107 -16.07 16.14 -2.51
N GLU A 108 -16.56 16.46 -3.70
CA GLU A 108 -17.98 16.37 -4.05
C GLU A 108 -18.26 15.06 -4.76
N LEU A 109 -19.05 14.20 -4.12
CA LEU A 109 -19.42 12.89 -4.62
C LEU A 109 -20.81 12.96 -5.26
N ILE A 110 -20.90 12.50 -6.50
CA ILE A 110 -22.13 12.50 -7.30
C ILE A 110 -22.33 11.14 -7.98
N ASP A 111 -23.56 10.85 -8.39
CA ASP A 111 -23.87 9.65 -9.17
C ASP A 111 -23.40 9.84 -10.62
N GLY A 112 -22.31 9.14 -10.98
CA GLY A 112 -21.74 9.21 -12.34
C GLY A 112 -22.55 8.49 -13.42
N LYS A 113 -23.60 7.73 -13.05
CA LYS A 113 -24.45 6.98 -13.99
C LYS A 113 -25.82 7.62 -14.19
N HIS A 114 -26.29 8.43 -13.25
CA HIS A 114 -27.57 9.13 -13.34
C HIS A 114 -27.44 10.58 -12.86
N VAL A 115 -27.57 11.53 -13.79
CA VAL A 115 -27.72 12.97 -13.50
C VAL A 115 -29.04 13.28 -12.75
N ASN A 116 -29.88 12.28 -12.51
CA ASN A 116 -31.05 12.41 -11.66
C ASN A 116 -30.62 12.39 -10.19
N ASP A 117 -30.25 13.56 -9.65
CA ASP A 117 -30.32 14.13 -8.28
C ASP A 117 -30.67 13.26 -7.04
N LYS A 118 -30.51 11.94 -7.08
CA LYS A 118 -31.01 11.01 -6.05
C LYS A 118 -30.13 10.99 -4.81
N MET A 119 -28.84 11.29 -4.96
CA MET A 119 -27.87 11.31 -3.87
C MET A 119 -26.68 12.23 -4.20
N LYS A 120 -26.25 13.04 -3.24
CA LYS A 120 -25.04 13.87 -3.27
C LYS A 120 -24.37 13.79 -1.91
N ALA A 121 -23.04 13.83 -1.88
CA ALA A 121 -22.31 13.93 -0.63
C ALA A 121 -21.09 14.84 -0.78
N VAL A 122 -20.68 15.45 0.32
CA VAL A 122 -19.44 16.18 0.42
C VAL A 122 -18.60 15.59 1.54
N VAL A 123 -17.36 15.21 1.22
CA VAL A 123 -16.38 14.70 2.18
C VAL A 123 -15.20 15.66 2.22
N SER A 124 -14.95 16.30 3.36
CA SER A 124 -13.74 17.09 3.57
C SER A 124 -12.68 16.24 4.26
N LEU A 125 -11.53 16.08 3.62
CA LEU A 125 -10.37 15.33 4.11
C LEU A 125 -9.27 16.27 4.59
N LEU A 126 -8.65 15.96 5.71
CA LEU A 126 -7.38 16.51 6.16
C LEU A 126 -6.38 15.35 6.30
N ALA A 127 -5.52 15.21 5.29
CA ALA A 127 -4.70 14.01 5.08
C ALA A 127 -5.56 12.74 5.08
N ASP A 128 -5.42 11.89 6.09
CA ASP A 128 -6.18 10.64 6.27
C ASP A 128 -7.47 10.79 7.09
N ASN A 129 -7.77 11.99 7.60
CA ASN A 129 -8.93 12.24 8.47
C ASN A 129 -10.11 12.82 7.69
N VAL A 130 -11.29 12.24 7.83
CA VAL A 130 -12.54 12.88 7.47
C VAL A 130 -12.91 13.86 8.58
N ILE A 131 -12.89 15.15 8.25
CA ILE A 131 -13.15 16.25 9.19
C ILE A 131 -14.56 16.83 9.06
N GLN A 132 -15.21 16.63 7.91
CA GLN A 132 -16.57 17.04 7.66
C GLN A 132 -17.21 16.09 6.66
N PHE A 133 -18.47 15.76 6.90
CA PHE A 133 -19.24 14.91 6.01
C PHE A 133 -20.70 15.35 5.93
N GLU A 134 -21.14 15.64 4.72
CA GLU A 134 -22.48 16.09 4.40
C GLU A 134 -23.10 15.14 3.38
N ILE A 135 -24.37 14.80 3.55
CA ILE A 135 -25.06 13.90 2.64
C ILE A 135 -26.49 14.35 2.40
N THR A 136 -26.92 14.23 1.14
CA THR A 136 -28.30 14.42 0.71
C THR A 136 -28.73 13.19 -0.08
N PHE A 137 -29.87 12.60 0.25
CA PHE A 137 -30.43 11.49 -0.53
C PHE A 137 -31.96 11.47 -0.45
N LYS A 138 -32.61 10.84 -1.44
CA LYS A 138 -34.07 10.70 -1.47
C LYS A 138 -34.57 9.84 -0.30
N HIS A 139 -35.48 10.39 0.50
CA HIS A 139 -36.16 9.66 1.57
C HIS A 139 -37.60 10.13 1.68
N SER A 140 -38.56 9.24 1.39
CA SER A 140 -39.98 9.59 1.30
C SER A 140 -40.59 10.09 2.61
N LYS A 141 -40.01 9.70 3.76
CA LYS A 141 -40.47 10.13 5.09
C LYS A 141 -39.85 11.46 5.54
N SER A 142 -38.84 11.98 4.82
CA SER A 142 -38.27 13.29 5.13
C SER A 142 -39.12 14.43 4.55
N PRO A 143 -39.16 15.60 5.22
CA PRO A 143 -39.75 16.80 4.64
C PRO A 143 -39.15 17.12 3.26
N GLY A 144 -40.00 17.37 2.26
CA GLY A 144 -39.55 17.62 0.89
C GLY A 144 -39.03 16.39 0.13
N GLY A 145 -39.16 15.17 0.69
CA GLY A 145 -38.78 13.92 0.02
C GLY A 145 -37.27 13.64 -0.01
N PHE A 146 -36.46 14.47 0.66
CA PHE A 146 -35.01 14.31 0.75
C PHE A 146 -34.55 14.41 2.19
N TYR A 147 -33.70 13.48 2.59
CA TYR A 147 -32.89 13.63 3.80
C TYR A 147 -31.68 14.48 3.47
N ARG A 148 -31.36 15.45 4.33
CA ARG A 148 -30.15 16.26 4.31
C ARG A 148 -29.57 16.22 5.71
N GLY A 149 -28.34 15.76 5.86
CA GLY A 149 -27.71 15.64 7.16
C GLY A 149 -26.22 15.89 7.10
N VAL A 150 -25.70 16.37 8.23
CA VAL A 150 -24.28 16.67 8.42
C VAL A 150 -23.79 15.88 9.63
N ALA A 151 -22.68 15.16 9.50
CA ALA A 151 -22.00 14.58 10.65
C ALA A 151 -21.43 15.72 11.51
N GLN A 152 -21.68 15.69 12.82
CA GLN A 152 -21.26 16.76 13.72
C GLN A 152 -19.74 17.00 13.61
N PRO A 153 -19.25 18.26 13.57
CA PRO A 153 -17.83 18.58 13.37
C PRO A 153 -16.88 17.94 14.38
N GLN A 154 -17.39 17.64 15.58
CA GLN A 154 -16.60 17.06 16.66
C GLN A 154 -16.32 15.57 16.44
N VAL A 155 -16.90 15.01 15.38
CA VAL A 155 -16.86 13.60 15.05
C VAL A 155 -16.05 13.43 13.77
N GLN A 156 -14.74 13.33 13.98
CA GLN A 156 -13.77 13.07 12.93
C GLN A 156 -13.37 11.60 12.96
N TRP A 157 -12.99 11.05 11.81
CA TRP A 157 -12.48 9.68 11.75
C TRP A 157 -11.44 9.50 10.67
N LYS A 158 -10.54 8.54 10.86
CA LYS A 158 -9.54 8.17 9.86
C LYS A 158 -10.12 7.26 8.79
N LEU A 159 -9.79 7.54 7.54
CA LEU A 159 -9.85 6.57 6.46
C LEU A 159 -8.66 5.63 6.61
N ALA A 160 -8.91 4.46 7.22
CA ALA A 160 -7.89 3.46 7.52
C ALA A 160 -6.98 3.15 6.32
N GLN A 161 -7.55 3.13 5.12
CA GLN A 161 -6.84 2.85 3.87
C GLN A 161 -5.78 3.91 3.54
N LEU A 162 -6.07 5.20 3.74
CA LEU A 162 -5.08 6.28 3.57
C LEU A 162 -4.05 6.29 4.69
N GLN A 163 -4.48 6.01 5.93
CA GLN A 163 -3.57 5.90 7.07
C GLN A 163 -2.53 4.80 6.84
N GLU A 164 -2.97 3.59 6.48
CA GLU A 164 -2.11 2.45 6.21
C GLU A 164 -1.24 2.65 4.98
N PHE A 165 -1.79 3.24 3.90
CA PHE A 165 -0.99 3.64 2.74
C PHE A 165 0.20 4.50 3.19
N GLY A 166 -0.06 5.55 3.96
CA GLY A 166 1.00 6.42 4.48
C GLY A 166 2.00 5.68 5.38
N ASN A 167 1.53 4.75 6.20
CA ASN A 167 2.40 3.96 7.08
C ASN A 167 3.33 3.03 6.28
N TYR A 168 2.79 2.34 5.26
CA TYR A 168 3.58 1.46 4.40
C TYR A 168 4.57 2.24 3.51
N ILE A 169 4.19 3.43 3.03
CA ILE A 169 5.12 4.33 2.35
C ILE A 169 6.26 4.77 3.30
N GLY A 170 5.94 5.11 4.55
CA GLY A 170 6.95 5.40 5.58
C GLY A 170 7.90 4.23 5.79
N ARG A 171 7.37 3.02 5.97
CA ARG A 171 8.16 1.78 6.11
C ARG A 171 9.05 1.53 4.88
N ALA A 172 8.50 1.66 3.68
CA ALA A 172 9.27 1.48 2.45
C ALA A 172 10.40 2.52 2.33
N SER A 173 10.16 3.77 2.75
CA SER A 173 11.20 4.81 2.75
C SER A 173 12.37 4.43 3.66
N PHE A 174 12.10 3.95 4.87
CA PHE A 174 13.14 3.47 5.78
C PHE A 174 13.95 2.30 5.16
N LEU A 175 13.27 1.28 4.64
CA LEU A 175 13.92 0.11 4.04
C LEU A 175 14.79 0.47 2.82
N LEU A 176 14.29 1.35 1.96
CA LEU A 176 15.04 1.83 0.80
C LEU A 176 16.26 2.66 1.21
N ALA A 177 16.15 3.49 2.26
CA ALA A 177 17.26 4.29 2.74
C ALA A 177 18.38 3.41 3.34
N GLU A 178 18.01 2.42 4.17
CA GLU A 178 18.94 1.41 4.70
C GLU A 178 19.63 0.62 3.58
N CYS A 179 18.86 0.19 2.57
CA CYS A 179 19.41 -0.51 1.42
C CYS A 179 20.39 0.37 0.63
N ASN A 180 20.09 1.66 0.46
CA ASN A 180 20.92 2.60 -0.27
C ASN A 180 22.24 2.89 0.44
N ASP A 181 22.21 3.12 1.76
CA ASP A 181 23.44 3.35 2.51
C ASP A 181 24.33 2.10 2.52
N ARG A 182 23.74 0.91 2.66
CA ARG A 182 24.46 -0.35 2.50
C ARG A 182 25.09 -0.49 1.11
N ALA A 183 24.33 -0.22 0.05
CA ALA A 183 24.82 -0.30 -1.32
C ALA A 183 25.99 0.67 -1.57
N LYS A 184 25.93 1.90 -1.03
CA LYS A 184 27.03 2.87 -1.11
C LYS A 184 28.29 2.37 -0.41
N VAL A 185 28.17 1.78 0.78
CA VAL A 185 29.31 1.22 1.52
C VAL A 185 29.94 0.06 0.76
N ILE A 186 29.14 -0.84 0.21
CA ILE A 186 29.61 -1.98 -0.60
C ILE A 186 30.34 -1.46 -1.84
N PHE A 187 29.76 -0.48 -2.53
CA PHE A 187 30.33 0.15 -3.72
C PHE A 187 31.67 0.83 -3.44
N ALA A 188 31.74 1.66 -2.39
CA ALA A 188 32.96 2.37 -2.01
C ALA A 188 34.11 1.40 -1.67
N ASN A 189 33.79 0.29 -1.02
CA ASN A 189 34.78 -0.73 -0.64
C ASN A 189 35.08 -1.74 -1.76
N LYS A 190 34.40 -1.67 -2.91
CA LYS A 190 34.50 -2.64 -4.01
C LYS A 190 34.24 -4.09 -3.57
N LYS A 191 33.31 -4.29 -2.62
CA LYS A 191 32.98 -5.60 -2.01
C LYS A 191 31.68 -6.20 -2.55
N TRP A 192 31.43 -6.07 -3.85
CA TRP A 192 30.28 -6.72 -4.49
C TRP A 192 30.58 -8.21 -4.67
N ASP A 193 30.27 -9.01 -3.65
CA ASP A 193 30.36 -10.47 -3.66
C ASP A 193 28.98 -11.13 -3.52
N LYS A 194 28.93 -12.47 -3.52
CA LYS A 194 27.68 -13.25 -3.41
C LYS A 194 26.89 -12.90 -2.13
N ALA A 195 27.58 -12.61 -1.02
CA ALA A 195 26.94 -12.30 0.27
C ALA A 195 26.36 -10.88 0.28
N ALA A 196 27.13 -9.89 -0.17
CA ALA A 196 26.66 -8.52 -0.39
C ALA A 196 25.44 -8.49 -1.32
N GLY A 197 25.50 -9.27 -2.40
CA GLY A 197 24.40 -9.46 -3.33
C GLY A 197 23.12 -10.01 -2.71
N ALA A 198 23.24 -11.07 -1.90
CA ALA A 198 22.11 -11.65 -1.18
C ALA A 198 21.48 -10.66 -0.19
N LEU A 199 22.30 -9.87 0.52
CA LEU A 199 21.82 -8.85 1.47
C LEU A 199 21.06 -7.71 0.76
N ILE A 200 21.57 -7.23 -0.37
CA ILE A 200 20.90 -6.22 -1.19
C ILE A 200 19.60 -6.77 -1.75
N HIS A 201 19.62 -7.99 -2.29
CA HIS A 201 18.43 -8.66 -2.79
C HIS A 201 17.34 -8.75 -1.72
N GLN A 202 17.67 -9.26 -0.52
CA GLN A 202 16.73 -9.35 0.60
C GLN A 202 16.14 -7.98 0.96
N SER A 203 16.97 -6.94 1.02
CA SER A 203 16.53 -5.57 1.36
C SER A 203 15.58 -5.00 0.32
N LEU A 204 15.83 -5.27 -0.96
CA LEU A 204 14.96 -4.87 -2.07
C LEU A 204 13.63 -5.62 -2.03
N VAL A 205 13.62 -6.91 -1.67
CA VAL A 205 12.39 -7.70 -1.46
C VAL A 205 11.56 -7.13 -0.32
N GLU A 206 12.17 -6.79 0.81
CA GLU A 206 11.47 -6.18 1.94
C GLU A 206 10.86 -4.82 1.57
N ALA A 207 11.63 -3.96 0.89
CA ALA A 207 11.13 -2.68 0.39
C ALA A 207 9.98 -2.86 -0.61
N ARG A 208 10.11 -3.81 -1.54
CA ARG A 208 9.07 -4.18 -2.51
C ARG A 208 7.79 -4.60 -1.80
N ASN A 209 7.88 -5.46 -0.78
CA ASN A 209 6.72 -5.94 -0.04
C ASN A 209 5.99 -4.81 0.69
N ALA A 210 6.73 -3.85 1.27
CA ALA A 210 6.14 -2.65 1.86
C ALA A 210 5.40 -1.79 0.80
N LEU A 211 5.98 -1.61 -0.40
CA LEU A 211 5.32 -0.88 -1.48
C LEU A 211 4.08 -1.61 -2.04
N VAL A 212 4.11 -2.94 -2.11
CA VAL A 212 2.94 -3.76 -2.47
C VAL A 212 1.84 -3.60 -1.44
N ALA A 213 2.19 -3.68 -0.14
CA ALA A 213 1.24 -3.49 0.95
C ALA A 213 0.62 -2.08 0.93
N ALA A 214 1.42 -1.03 0.63
CA ALA A 214 0.91 0.33 0.42
C ALA A 214 -0.16 0.33 -0.69
N ASN A 215 0.18 -0.21 -1.87
CA ASN A 215 -0.75 -0.23 -2.99
C ASN A 215 -2.04 -1.00 -2.67
N LEU A 216 -1.94 -2.17 -2.03
CA LEU A 216 -3.10 -2.98 -1.64
C LEU A 216 -4.01 -2.26 -0.64
N ALA A 217 -3.44 -1.48 0.29
CA ALA A 217 -4.21 -0.77 1.31
C ALA A 217 -5.27 0.18 0.71
N VAL A 218 -5.00 0.77 -0.46
CA VAL A 218 -5.92 1.70 -1.14
C VAL A 218 -6.71 1.07 -2.28
N GLN A 219 -6.18 0.03 -2.93
CA GLN A 219 -6.90 -0.67 -4.00
C GLN A 219 -8.10 -1.46 -3.45
N ILE A 220 -7.90 -2.19 -2.35
CA ILE A 220 -8.92 -3.07 -1.79
C ILE A 220 -9.90 -2.25 -0.92
N PRO A 221 -11.20 -2.24 -1.24
CA PRO A 221 -12.20 -1.53 -0.44
C PRO A 221 -12.41 -2.23 0.91
N ARG A 222 -12.28 -1.49 2.01
CA ARG A 222 -12.59 -1.99 3.36
C ARG A 222 -14.01 -1.62 3.77
N LYS A 223 -14.98 -2.37 3.24
CA LYS A 223 -16.39 -2.18 3.57
C LYS A 223 -16.66 -2.73 4.98
N ARG A 224 -17.30 -1.91 5.81
CA ARG A 224 -17.81 -2.32 7.12
C ARG A 224 -19.13 -3.07 6.96
N GLY A 225 -19.37 -4.08 7.80
CA GLY A 225 -20.66 -4.76 7.87
C GLY A 225 -21.75 -3.84 8.42
N LEU A 226 -23.04 -4.15 8.17
CA LEU A 226 -24.14 -3.31 8.64
C LEU A 226 -24.13 -3.09 10.16
N LYS A 227 -23.88 -4.15 10.95
CA LYS A 227 -23.77 -4.06 12.41
C LYS A 227 -22.66 -3.11 12.85
N GLU A 228 -21.53 -3.09 12.13
CA GLU A 228 -20.43 -2.18 12.40
C GLU A 228 -20.80 -0.75 12.01
N LEU A 229 -21.48 -0.56 10.87
CA LEU A 229 -21.94 0.75 10.42
C LEU A 229 -22.96 1.37 11.39
N TYR A 230 -23.87 0.58 11.95
CA TYR A 230 -24.80 1.07 12.98
C TYR A 230 -24.10 1.43 14.29
N ASN A 231 -22.94 0.82 14.58
CA ASN A 231 -22.16 1.11 15.77
C ASN A 231 -21.05 2.14 15.56
N PHE A 232 -20.80 2.54 14.31
CA PHE A 232 -19.79 3.50 13.97
C PHE A 232 -20.16 4.89 14.50
N VAL A 233 -19.30 5.49 15.32
CA VAL A 233 -19.63 6.75 16.01
C VAL A 233 -20.01 7.88 15.03
N PRO A 234 -19.33 8.06 13.88
CA PRO A 234 -19.73 9.06 12.89
C PRO A 234 -21.14 8.93 12.34
N THR A 235 -21.65 7.72 12.13
CA THR A 235 -23.02 7.52 11.62
C THR A 235 -24.09 7.77 12.68
N LYS A 236 -23.75 7.65 13.98
CA LYS A 236 -24.68 7.98 15.09
C LYS A 236 -24.82 9.48 15.35
N LYS A 237 -23.90 10.30 14.82
CA LYS A 237 -23.76 11.72 15.17
C LYS A 237 -24.11 12.65 14.00
N PHE A 238 -25.06 12.23 13.18
CA PHE A 238 -25.68 13.10 12.18
C PHE A 238 -26.67 14.08 12.81
N ASN A 239 -26.75 15.28 12.23
CA ASN A 239 -27.79 16.24 12.52
C ASN A 239 -28.49 16.67 11.21
N PRO A 240 -29.81 16.44 11.06
CA PRO A 240 -30.66 15.57 11.89
C PRO A 240 -30.14 14.11 11.93
N PRO A 241 -30.56 13.27 12.89
CA PRO A 241 -30.14 11.87 12.93
C PRO A 241 -30.50 11.10 11.66
N LEU A 242 -29.65 10.14 11.26
CA LEU A 242 -29.95 9.27 10.12
C LEU A 242 -31.27 8.50 10.34
N PRO A 243 -32.09 8.30 9.28
CA PRO A 243 -33.27 7.46 9.38
C PRO A 243 -32.93 6.03 9.82
N GLY A 244 -33.77 5.39 10.63
CA GLY A 244 -33.48 4.06 11.21
C GLY A 244 -33.32 2.93 10.19
N ASP A 245 -33.91 3.07 9.00
CA ASP A 245 -33.78 2.16 7.86
C ASP A 245 -32.55 2.46 6.98
N LYS A 246 -31.67 3.38 7.40
CA LYS A 246 -30.51 3.83 6.62
C LYS A 246 -29.21 3.60 7.36
N ALA A 247 -28.19 3.16 6.62
CA ALA A 247 -26.81 3.13 7.08
C ALA A 247 -25.90 3.78 6.04
N VAL A 248 -24.88 4.52 6.47
CA VAL A 248 -23.97 5.25 5.58
C VAL A 248 -22.54 4.78 5.78
N SER A 249 -21.82 4.58 4.68
CA SER A 249 -20.42 4.18 4.67
C SER A 249 -19.61 5.10 3.76
N VAL A 250 -18.38 5.43 4.19
CA VAL A 250 -17.39 6.16 3.39
C VAL A 250 -16.11 5.33 3.38
N TYR A 251 -15.62 5.00 2.18
CA TYR A 251 -14.41 4.20 2.00
C TYR A 251 -13.70 4.57 0.70
N MET A 252 -12.45 4.14 0.56
CA MET A 252 -11.64 4.34 -0.65
C MET A 252 -11.56 3.06 -1.48
N SER A 253 -11.41 3.15 -2.79
CA SER A 253 -10.94 2.04 -3.64
C SER A 253 -10.22 2.61 -4.85
N GLY A 254 -8.95 2.22 -5.00
CA GLY A 254 -8.03 2.81 -5.96
C GLY A 254 -7.96 4.33 -5.78
N PRO A 255 -8.14 5.14 -6.84
CA PRO A 255 -8.05 6.60 -6.75
C PRO A 255 -9.35 7.27 -6.30
N ARG A 256 -10.38 6.53 -5.89
CA ARG A 256 -11.73 7.07 -5.64
C ARG A 256 -12.15 6.91 -4.19
N VAL A 257 -12.85 7.92 -3.67
CA VAL A 257 -13.63 7.82 -2.43
C VAL A 257 -15.07 7.55 -2.81
N PHE A 258 -15.68 6.64 -2.08
CA PHE A 258 -17.04 6.17 -2.25
C PHE A 258 -17.87 6.55 -1.03
N CYS A 259 -19.10 6.96 -1.26
CA CYS A 259 -20.13 7.05 -0.25
C CYS A 259 -21.28 6.11 -0.63
N ALA A 260 -21.59 5.17 0.26
CA ALA A 260 -22.68 4.23 0.09
C ALA A 260 -23.78 4.50 1.13
N VAL A 261 -25.02 4.56 0.68
CA VAL A 261 -26.21 4.51 1.55
C VAL A 261 -26.89 3.16 1.36
N TYR A 262 -27.00 2.42 2.45
CA TYR A 262 -27.73 1.16 2.52
C TYR A 262 -29.14 1.42 3.04
N THR A 263 -30.14 0.81 2.40
CA THR A 263 -31.51 0.75 2.90
C THR A 263 -31.77 -0.65 3.44
N VAL A 264 -32.03 -0.73 4.74
CA VAL A 264 -32.30 -1.97 5.44
C VAL A 264 -33.81 -2.08 5.67
N PRO A 265 -34.47 -3.14 5.15
CA PRO A 265 -35.89 -3.36 5.42
C PRO A 265 -36.14 -3.51 6.93
N LEU A 266 -37.03 -2.68 7.49
CA LEU A 266 -37.39 -2.73 8.91
C LEU A 266 -38.42 -3.84 9.22
N ASP A 267 -39.16 -4.29 8.20
CA ASP A 267 -40.21 -5.29 8.35
C ASP A 267 -39.66 -6.71 8.14
N LYS A 268 -39.68 -7.52 9.21
CA LYS A 268 -39.26 -8.92 9.20
C LYS A 268 -40.23 -9.83 8.43
N SER A 269 -41.46 -9.37 8.19
CA SER A 269 -42.51 -10.11 7.46
C SER A 269 -42.46 -9.91 5.95
N ALA A 270 -41.64 -8.99 5.44
CA ALA A 270 -41.55 -8.73 4.01
C ALA A 270 -40.88 -9.92 3.29
N LYS A 271 -41.51 -10.40 2.20
CA LYS A 271 -41.00 -11.48 1.35
C LYS A 271 -39.64 -11.18 0.71
N ASP A 272 -39.22 -9.92 0.70
CA ASP A 272 -37.99 -9.47 0.07
C ASP A 272 -37.15 -8.67 1.09
N GLN A 273 -36.24 -9.35 1.78
CA GLN A 273 -35.33 -8.77 2.78
C GLN A 273 -34.05 -8.21 2.15
N THR A 274 -34.06 -7.95 0.85
CA THR A 274 -32.89 -7.56 0.09
C THR A 274 -32.44 -6.15 0.49
N ILE A 275 -31.22 -6.04 0.99
CA ILE A 275 -30.58 -4.74 1.30
C ILE A 275 -30.31 -4.02 -0.02
N GLN A 276 -30.89 -2.84 -0.18
CA GLN A 276 -30.61 -1.98 -1.32
C GLN A 276 -29.44 -1.05 -1.01
N SER A 277 -28.59 -0.78 -1.99
CA SER A 277 -27.48 0.17 -1.84
C SER A 277 -27.43 1.15 -3.00
N VAL A 278 -27.21 2.42 -2.66
CA VAL A 278 -26.91 3.50 -3.63
C VAL A 278 -25.49 3.97 -3.34
N LEU A 279 -24.70 4.16 -4.39
CA LEU A 279 -23.29 4.47 -4.33
C LEU A 279 -22.99 5.70 -5.18
N ILE A 280 -22.28 6.67 -4.60
CA ILE A 280 -21.70 7.81 -5.31
C ILE A 280 -20.19 7.84 -5.06
N GLU A 281 -19.45 8.45 -5.97
CA GLU A 281 -17.99 8.43 -5.93
C GLU A 281 -17.38 9.76 -6.40
N ALA A 282 -16.15 10.01 -5.98
CA ALA A 282 -15.31 11.10 -6.46
C ALA A 282 -13.87 10.62 -6.61
N ILE A 283 -13.15 11.13 -7.61
CA ILE A 283 -11.71 10.91 -7.73
C ILE A 283 -11.00 11.83 -6.73
N VAL A 284 -10.06 11.28 -5.96
CA VAL A 284 -9.17 12.05 -5.09
C VAL A 284 -8.11 12.73 -5.99
N PRO A 285 -8.02 14.07 -6.03
CA PRO A 285 -7.01 14.76 -6.81
C PRO A 285 -5.59 14.29 -6.47
N GLY A 286 -4.75 14.10 -7.50
CA GLY A 286 -3.38 13.60 -7.34
C GLY A 286 -3.25 12.08 -7.13
N MET A 287 -4.27 11.41 -6.58
CA MET A 287 -4.21 9.98 -6.29
C MET A 287 -3.98 9.08 -7.53
N PRO A 288 -4.60 9.33 -8.70
CA PRO A 288 -4.27 8.58 -9.92
C PRO A 288 -2.77 8.63 -10.26
N GLN A 289 -2.15 9.81 -10.14
CA GLN A 289 -0.74 10.01 -10.43
C GLN A 289 0.15 9.32 -9.39
N ILE A 290 -0.22 9.38 -8.11
CA ILE A 290 0.46 8.67 -7.02
C ILE A 290 0.47 7.16 -7.30
N LEU A 291 -0.70 6.58 -7.60
CA LEU A 291 -0.83 5.15 -7.86
C LEU A 291 -0.07 4.70 -9.11
N ALA A 292 -0.10 5.51 -10.18
CA ALA A 292 0.65 5.25 -11.39
C ALA A 292 2.17 5.25 -11.13
N ARG A 293 2.66 6.22 -10.34
CA ARG A 293 4.06 6.31 -9.93
C ARG A 293 4.50 5.12 -9.09
N LEU A 294 3.70 4.75 -8.09
CA LEU A 294 3.96 3.59 -7.24
C LEU A 294 4.00 2.30 -8.05
N THR A 295 3.05 2.12 -8.97
CA THR A 295 3.00 0.97 -9.88
C THR A 295 4.23 0.89 -10.77
N SER A 296 4.67 2.02 -11.32
CA SER A 296 5.89 2.09 -12.13
C SER A 296 7.13 1.69 -11.34
N SER A 297 7.27 2.19 -10.10
CA SER A 297 8.38 1.82 -9.21
C SER A 297 8.37 0.35 -8.80
N LEU A 298 7.18 -0.20 -8.49
CA LEU A 298 7.02 -1.63 -8.23
C LEU A 298 7.46 -2.48 -9.43
N ARG A 299 7.09 -2.07 -10.65
CA ARG A 299 7.53 -2.76 -11.86
C ARG A 299 9.05 -2.73 -12.02
N THR A 300 9.67 -1.56 -11.91
CA THR A 300 11.14 -1.42 -11.99
C THR A 300 11.85 -2.29 -10.94
N LEU A 301 11.34 -2.30 -9.71
CA LEU A 301 11.92 -3.10 -8.64
C LEU A 301 11.75 -4.60 -8.90
N GLN A 302 10.58 -5.04 -9.38
CA GLN A 302 10.32 -6.44 -9.69
C GLN A 302 11.15 -6.93 -10.89
N GLU A 303 11.27 -6.13 -11.95
CA GLU A 303 12.13 -6.46 -13.11
C GLU A 303 13.58 -6.68 -12.65
N PHE A 304 14.08 -5.82 -11.75
CA PHE A 304 15.43 -5.98 -11.21
C PHE A 304 15.58 -7.22 -10.31
N LEU A 305 14.62 -7.48 -9.42
CA LEU A 305 14.63 -8.68 -8.59
C LEU A 305 14.64 -9.96 -9.44
N ASN A 306 13.79 -10.03 -10.47
CA ASN A 306 13.75 -11.18 -11.38
C ASN A 306 15.08 -11.41 -12.11
N GLU A 307 15.77 -10.35 -12.52
CA GLU A 307 17.10 -10.47 -13.13
C GLU A 307 18.15 -10.97 -12.15
N LEU A 308 18.11 -10.51 -10.89
CA LEU A 308 19.00 -11.00 -9.84
C LEU A 308 18.74 -12.49 -9.53
N GLU A 309 17.48 -12.91 -9.46
CA GLU A 309 17.11 -14.31 -9.23
C GLU A 309 17.55 -15.21 -10.40
N ALA A 310 17.35 -14.76 -11.64
CA ALA A 310 17.71 -15.50 -12.84
C ALA A 310 19.23 -15.66 -13.01
N LEU A 311 20.03 -14.71 -12.54
CA LEU A 311 21.50 -14.86 -12.50
C LEU A 311 21.94 -15.72 -11.32
N LYS A 312 21.31 -15.57 -10.16
CA LYS A 312 21.62 -16.39 -8.98
C LYS A 312 21.40 -17.87 -9.23
N SER A 313 20.35 -18.25 -9.96
CA SER A 313 20.06 -19.66 -10.28
C SER A 313 21.04 -20.29 -11.28
N ARG A 314 21.87 -19.49 -11.95
CA ARG A 314 22.90 -19.97 -12.88
C ARG A 314 24.22 -20.27 -12.18
N ILE A 315 24.47 -19.62 -11.04
CA ILE A 315 25.69 -19.81 -10.25
C ILE A 315 25.51 -21.10 -9.42
N PRO A 316 26.43 -22.08 -9.55
CA PRO A 316 26.36 -23.34 -8.80
C PRO A 316 26.48 -23.20 -7.28
#